data_AF-A0A416G7V8-F1
#
_entry.id   AF-A0A416G7V8-F1
#
_cell.length_a   1.000
_cell.length_b   1.000
_cell.length_c   1.000
_cell.angle_alpha   90.00
_cell.angle_beta   90.00
_cell.angle_gamma   90.00
#
_symmetry.space_group_name_H-M   'P 1'
#
loop_
_entity.id
_entity.type
_entity.pdbx_description
1 polymer ?
#
loop_
_entity_poly.entity_id
_entity_poly.type
_entity_poly.pdbx_seq_one_letter_code
_entity_poly.pdbx_strand_id
1 'polypeptide(L)'
;MDEKKQELIDRYIKDEMAAEERRQFEKLLSEDAELQEQYEFTRQLQEALKSRMEKINLMKQWEDEEAEPAVQKAGHRKTLWRIVASVAAVVVISVSLYMFIQPSTQVKMPSLNESYGDVYRSSGELSQVKNLILEKRYAEALQMIDSLEKWTQVDEKNGVKATMSDEERERIQYEQEVELQEADRLKWLKVYALMGLERREEALQLLDELRCSNGIYQRKADSLYRLIK
;
A
#
# COMPACT_ATOMS: atom_id res chain seq x y z
N MET A 1 32.59 -15.54 21.75
CA MET A 1 32.60 -14.27 22.48
C MET A 1 33.56 -14.41 23.65
N ASP A 2 34.75 -13.83 23.54
CA ASP A 2 35.74 -13.82 24.63
C ASP A 2 35.44 -12.66 25.57
N GLU A 3 34.91 -12.96 26.75
CA GLU A 3 34.56 -12.00 27.81
C GLU A 3 35.74 -11.08 28.17
N LYS A 4 36.97 -11.59 28.08
CA LYS A 4 38.22 -10.84 28.29
C LYS A 4 38.48 -9.78 27.22
N LYS A 5 38.10 -10.02 25.95
CA LYS A 5 38.28 -9.04 24.86
C LYS A 5 37.32 -7.86 25.04
N GLN A 6 36.09 -8.13 25.47
CA GLN A 6 35.10 -7.09 25.77
C GLN A 6 35.52 -6.22 26.96
N GLU A 7 36.06 -6.82 28.03
CA GLU A 7 36.56 -6.07 29.18
C GLU A 7 37.72 -5.12 28.80
N LEU A 8 38.61 -5.54 27.89
CA LEU A 8 39.67 -4.69 27.37
C LEU A 8 39.13 -3.53 26.51
N ILE A 9 38.15 -3.80 25.64
CA ILE A 9 37.48 -2.75 24.84
C ILE A 9 36.81 -1.72 25.76
N ASP A 10 36.07 -2.18 26.76
CA ASP A 10 35.36 -1.31 27.71
C ASP A 10 36.33 -0.44 28.51
N ARG A 11 37.40 -1.02 29.07
CA ARG A 11 38.42 -0.26 29.82
C ARG A 11 39.16 0.74 28.94
N TYR A 12 39.41 0.40 27.68
CA TYR A 12 40.04 1.30 26.72
C TYR A 12 39.13 2.48 26.37
N ILE A 13 37.84 2.24 26.10
CA ILE A 13 36.87 3.30 25.79
C ILE A 13 36.58 4.21 27.00
N LYS A 14 36.65 3.67 28.22
CA LYS A 14 36.50 4.40 29.49
C LYS A 14 37.77 5.13 29.96
N ASP A 15 38.88 5.01 29.22
CA ASP A 15 40.19 5.60 29.56
C ASP A 15 40.80 5.09 30.88
N GLU A 16 40.51 3.83 31.25
CA GLU A 16 40.92 3.19 32.51
C GLU A 16 42.20 2.33 32.36
N MET A 17 42.91 2.47 31.24
CA MET A 17 44.16 1.73 30.96
C MET A 17 45.39 2.60 31.21
N ALA A 18 46.43 2.01 31.82
CA ALA A 18 47.73 2.67 31.91
C ALA A 18 48.34 2.85 30.51
N ALA A 19 49.20 3.87 30.35
CA ALA A 19 49.75 4.23 29.03
C ALA A 19 50.50 3.06 28.33
N GLU A 20 51.11 2.17 29.10
CA GLU A 20 51.79 0.98 28.58
C GLU A 20 50.82 -0.11 28.13
N GLU A 21 49.77 -0.38 28.92
CA GLU A 21 48.69 -1.32 28.58
C GLU A 21 47.92 -0.86 27.33
N ARG A 22 47.70 0.45 27.22
CA ARG A 22 47.01 1.08 26.09
C ARG A 22 47.77 0.86 24.78
N ARG A 23 49.09 1.03 24.77
CA ARG A 23 49.93 0.77 23.58
C ARG A 23 49.93 -0.70 23.17
N GLN A 24 49.86 -1.61 24.14
CA GLN A 24 49.74 -3.04 23.85
C GLN A 24 48.38 -3.37 23.23
N PHE A 25 47.31 -2.75 23.73
CA PHE A 25 45.97 -2.90 23.17
C PHE A 25 45.83 -2.32 21.76
N GLU A 26 46.40 -1.14 21.50
CA GLU A 26 46.45 -0.54 20.14
C GLU A 26 47.19 -1.42 19.14
N LYS A 27 48.26 -2.10 19.58
CA LYS A 27 48.96 -3.09 18.76
C LYS A 27 48.08 -4.30 18.47
N LEU A 28 47.37 -4.82 19.48
CA LEU A 28 46.41 -5.93 19.31
C LEU A 28 45.25 -5.57 18.38
N LEU A 29 44.74 -4.33 18.45
CA LEU A 29 43.73 -3.81 17.52
C LEU A 29 44.21 -3.80 16.06
N SER A 30 45.50 -3.57 15.82
CA SER A 30 46.07 -3.58 14.47
C SER A 30 46.37 -4.99 13.92
N GLU A 31 46.51 -5.98 14.81
CA GLU A 31 46.84 -7.36 14.46
C GLU A 31 45.59 -8.27 14.37
N ASP A 32 44.53 -7.98 15.13
CA ASP A 32 43.28 -8.76 15.20
C ASP A 32 42.09 -7.97 14.60
N ALA A 33 41.68 -8.35 13.39
CA ALA A 33 40.57 -7.71 12.66
C ALA A 33 39.21 -7.89 13.37
N GLU A 34 39.00 -9.00 14.09
CA GLU A 34 37.75 -9.24 14.83
C GLU A 34 37.65 -8.32 16.05
N LEU A 35 38.79 -8.05 16.71
CA LEU A 35 38.88 -7.12 17.83
C LEU A 35 38.65 -5.67 17.37
N GLN A 36 39.17 -5.29 16.20
CA GLN A 36 38.95 -3.97 15.62
C GLN A 36 37.46 -3.71 15.33
N GLU A 37 36.78 -4.68 14.70
CA GLU A 37 35.35 -4.54 14.38
C GLU A 37 34.49 -4.39 15.64
N GLN A 38 34.80 -5.17 16.70
CA GLN A 38 34.11 -5.06 17.99
C GLN A 38 34.35 -3.72 18.69
N TYR A 39 35.57 -3.18 18.61
CA TYR A 39 35.89 -1.87 19.14
C TYR A 39 35.13 -0.76 18.40
N GLU A 40 35.11 -0.78 17.07
CA GLU A 40 34.40 0.20 16.24
C GLU A 40 32.88 0.17 16.50
N PHE A 41 32.29 -1.03 16.58
CA PHE A 41 30.87 -1.20 16.92
C PHE A 41 30.54 -0.62 18.31
N THR A 42 31.35 -0.94 19.32
CA THR A 42 31.13 -0.47 20.69
C THR A 42 31.27 1.05 20.80
N ARG A 43 32.24 1.63 20.09
CA ARG A 43 32.42 3.08 20.00
C ARG A 43 31.22 3.77 19.34
N GLN A 44 30.75 3.26 18.20
CA GLN A 44 29.58 3.81 17.51
C GLN A 44 28.32 3.71 18.37
N LEU A 45 28.14 2.61 19.09
CA LEU A 45 27.02 2.44 20.03
C LEU A 45 27.08 3.48 21.16
N GLN A 46 28.25 3.74 21.74
CA GLN A 46 28.41 4.74 22.79
C GLN A 46 28.14 6.17 22.29
N GLU A 47 28.60 6.52 21.08
CA GLU A 47 28.29 7.81 20.45
C GLU A 47 26.78 7.96 20.17
N ALA A 48 26.13 6.90 19.68
CA ALA A 48 24.69 6.87 19.46
C ALA A 48 23.88 6.99 20.77
N LEU A 49 24.33 6.35 21.85
CA LEU A 49 23.70 6.48 23.17
C LEU A 49 23.89 7.87 23.76
N LYS A 50 25.07 8.49 23.61
CA LYS A 50 25.32 9.85 24.09
C LYS A 50 24.41 10.86 23.39
N SER A 51 24.29 10.80 22.07
CA SER A 51 23.40 11.70 21.31
C SER A 51 21.91 11.51 21.66
N ARG A 52 21.48 10.26 21.91
CA ARG A 52 20.12 9.99 22.41
C ARG A 52 19.90 10.53 23.82
N MET A 53 20.87 10.40 24.70
CA MET A 53 20.79 10.91 26.08
C MET A 53 20.78 12.44 26.12
N GLU A 54 21.55 13.10 25.25
CA GLU A 54 21.48 14.55 25.06
C GLU A 54 20.08 14.98 24.58
N LYS A 55 19.49 14.26 23.63
CA LYS A 55 18.13 14.52 23.16
C LYS A 55 17.07 14.32 24.25
N ILE A 56 17.20 13.27 25.07
CA ILE A 56 16.31 13.02 26.21
C ILE A 56 16.45 14.10 27.28
N ASN A 57 17.67 14.55 27.57
CA ASN A 57 17.90 15.64 28.52
C ASN A 57 17.35 16.98 28.00
N LEU A 58 17.45 17.24 26.70
CA LEU A 58 16.85 18.42 26.08
C LEU A 58 15.31 18.39 26.15
N MET A 59 14.70 17.22 25.93
CA MET A 59 13.26 17.04 26.11
C MET A 59 12.83 17.27 27.56
N LYS A 60 13.59 16.75 28.53
CA LYS A 60 13.33 17.00 29.96
C LYS A 60 13.46 18.49 30.31
N GLN A 61 14.47 19.17 29.78
CA GLN A 61 14.60 20.62 29.96
C GLN A 61 13.40 21.37 29.38
N TRP A 62 12.91 20.97 28.20
CA TRP A 62 11.70 21.56 27.62
C TRP A 62 10.44 21.28 28.45
N GLU A 63 10.31 20.08 29.01
CA GLU A 63 9.22 19.74 29.92
C GLU A 63 9.29 20.54 31.24
N ASP A 64 10.49 20.74 31.79
CA ASP A 64 10.71 21.53 33.00
C ASP A 64 10.51 23.04 32.76
N GLU A 65 10.90 23.55 31.58
CA GLU A 65 10.71 24.94 31.14
C GLU A 65 9.22 25.23 30.80
N GLU A 66 8.47 24.22 30.35
CA GLU A 66 7.00 24.27 30.27
C GLU A 66 6.31 24.13 31.65
N ALA A 67 6.98 23.53 32.63
CA ALA A 67 6.47 23.31 33.99
C ALA A 67 6.75 24.46 34.99
N GLU A 68 7.52 25.48 34.62
CA GLU A 68 7.66 26.70 35.41
C GLU A 68 6.26 27.33 35.68
N PRO A 69 5.87 27.51 36.95
CA PRO A 69 4.55 28.01 37.29
C PRO A 69 4.46 29.46 36.83
N ALA A 70 3.55 29.71 35.90
CA ALA A 70 3.10 31.03 35.50
C ALA A 70 2.63 31.85 36.70
N VAL A 71 3.59 32.53 37.35
CA VAL A 71 3.34 33.50 38.38
C VAL A 71 3.38 34.88 37.71
N GLN A 72 2.16 35.43 37.59
CA GLN A 72 1.79 36.83 37.38
C GLN A 72 1.68 37.32 35.92
N LYS A 73 0.43 37.24 35.41
CA LYS A 73 -0.40 38.42 35.06
C LYS A 73 -1.83 37.97 34.77
N ALA A 74 -2.65 37.97 35.83
CA ALA A 74 -4.08 37.72 35.75
C ALA A 74 -4.76 38.88 34.97
N GLY A 75 -4.99 38.67 33.68
CA GLY A 75 -5.72 39.64 32.84
C GLY A 75 -5.90 39.18 31.39
N HIS A 76 -4.87 38.59 30.76
CA HIS A 76 -4.92 38.22 29.34
C HIS A 76 -5.07 36.72 29.05
N ARG A 77 -4.87 35.85 30.05
CA ARG A 77 -4.88 34.39 29.88
C ARG A 77 -6.24 33.82 29.45
N LYS A 78 -7.36 34.40 29.90
CA LYS A 78 -8.72 33.95 29.50
C LYS A 78 -9.06 34.28 28.03
N THR A 79 -8.48 35.35 27.49
CA THR A 79 -8.71 35.77 26.10
C THR A 79 -7.87 34.94 25.13
N LEU A 80 -6.61 34.67 25.45
CA LEU A 80 -5.74 33.82 24.63
C LEU A 80 -6.19 32.35 24.62
N TRP A 81 -6.66 31.81 25.75
CA TRP A 81 -7.17 30.43 25.79
C TRP A 81 -8.47 30.25 24.98
N ARG A 82 -9.32 31.30 24.94
CA ARG A 82 -10.49 31.35 24.04
C ARG A 82 -10.11 31.39 22.56
N ILE A 83 -8.99 32.06 22.21
CA ILE A 83 -8.48 32.14 20.84
C ILE A 83 -7.85 30.81 20.40
N VAL A 84 -7.03 30.16 21.25
CA VAL A 84 -6.43 28.87 20.93
C VAL A 84 -7.49 27.76 20.82
N ALA A 85 -8.50 27.74 21.70
CA ALA A 85 -9.62 26.81 21.61
C ALA A 85 -10.48 27.03 20.34
N SER A 86 -10.62 28.27 19.87
CA SER A 86 -11.35 28.56 18.64
C SER A 86 -10.57 28.17 17.38
N VAL A 87 -9.24 28.33 17.35
CA VAL A 87 -8.42 27.87 16.22
C VAL A 87 -8.42 26.34 16.12
N ALA A 88 -8.29 25.61 17.23
CA ALA A 88 -8.36 24.15 17.23
C ALA A 88 -9.75 23.64 16.78
N ALA A 89 -10.83 24.29 17.23
CA ALA A 89 -12.18 23.95 16.79
C ALA A 89 -12.38 24.21 15.28
N VAL A 90 -11.84 25.31 14.75
CA VAL A 90 -11.92 25.61 13.31
C VAL A 90 -11.13 24.60 12.49
N VAL A 91 -9.95 24.14 12.95
CA VAL A 91 -9.18 23.09 12.27
C VAL A 91 -9.96 21.77 12.26
N VAL A 92 -10.49 21.32 13.41
CA VAL A 92 -11.27 20.07 13.47
C VAL A 92 -12.54 20.15 12.62
N ILE A 93 -13.26 21.27 12.67
CA ILE A 93 -14.45 21.48 11.84
C ILE A 93 -14.07 21.56 10.37
N SER A 94 -12.97 22.22 10.00
CA SER A 94 -12.52 22.30 8.60
C SER A 94 -12.06 20.96 8.05
N VAL A 95 -11.37 20.13 8.83
CA VAL A 95 -10.96 18.76 8.44
C VAL A 95 -12.17 17.84 8.38
N SER A 96 -13.09 17.94 9.34
CA SER A 96 -14.32 17.14 9.34
C SER A 96 -15.23 17.52 8.19
N LEU A 97 -15.39 18.82 7.91
CA LEU A 97 -16.09 19.31 6.73
C LEU A 97 -15.35 18.91 5.46
N TYR A 98 -14.02 18.95 5.40
CA TYR A 98 -13.27 18.50 4.23
C TYR A 98 -13.46 16.99 3.96
N MET A 99 -13.46 16.15 4.99
CA MET A 99 -13.78 14.73 4.85
C MET A 99 -15.25 14.49 4.46
N PHE A 100 -16.19 15.31 4.94
CA PHE A 100 -17.62 15.16 4.64
C PHE A 100 -18.04 15.80 3.31
N ILE A 101 -17.28 16.81 2.85
CA ILE A 101 -17.50 17.57 1.60
C ILE A 101 -16.72 16.93 0.45
N GLN A 102 -15.89 15.90 0.66
CA GLN A 102 -15.37 15.13 -0.46
C GLN A 102 -16.56 14.74 -1.35
N PRO A 103 -16.69 15.34 -2.55
CA PRO A 103 -17.76 14.95 -3.42
C PRO A 103 -17.42 13.51 -3.73
N SER A 104 -18.28 12.57 -3.32
CA SER A 104 -18.41 11.35 -4.09
C SER A 104 -18.74 11.87 -5.48
N THR A 105 -17.72 12.00 -6.33
CA THR A 105 -17.90 12.21 -7.75
C THR A 105 -18.63 10.94 -8.15
N GLN A 106 -19.96 11.00 -8.09
CA GLN A 106 -20.86 9.93 -8.46
C GLN A 106 -20.71 9.83 -9.97
N VAL A 107 -19.62 9.20 -10.39
CA VAL A 107 -19.40 8.82 -11.78
C VAL A 107 -20.54 7.88 -12.07
N LYS A 108 -21.51 8.38 -12.83
CA LYS A 108 -22.68 7.60 -13.21
C LYS A 108 -22.20 6.48 -14.12
N MET A 109 -22.09 5.29 -13.56
CA MET A 109 -21.71 4.10 -14.31
C MET A 109 -22.74 3.86 -15.43
N PRO A 110 -22.30 3.42 -16.62
CA PRO A 110 -23.22 2.95 -17.65
C PRO A 110 -24.16 1.87 -17.10
N SER A 111 -25.34 1.70 -17.71
CA SER A 111 -26.25 0.65 -17.27
C SER A 111 -25.77 -0.74 -17.73
N LEU A 112 -25.89 -1.73 -16.85
CA LEU A 112 -25.67 -3.15 -17.17
C LEU A 112 -26.91 -3.74 -17.85
N ASN A 113 -27.22 -3.27 -19.06
CA ASN A 113 -28.38 -3.72 -19.83
C ASN A 113 -28.13 -5.00 -20.66
N GLU A 114 -26.89 -5.49 -20.70
CA GLU A 114 -26.54 -6.69 -21.45
C GLU A 114 -27.16 -7.94 -20.83
N SER A 115 -27.82 -8.73 -21.69
CA SER A 115 -28.26 -10.08 -21.38
C SER A 115 -27.13 -11.03 -21.77
N TYR A 116 -26.59 -11.75 -20.79
CA TYR A 116 -25.63 -12.81 -21.02
C TYR A 116 -26.45 -14.08 -21.33
N GLY A 117 -26.91 -14.22 -22.58
CA GLY A 117 -27.71 -15.38 -23.00
C GLY A 117 -26.93 -16.69 -22.90
N ASP A 118 -27.65 -17.83 -22.95
CA ASP A 118 -27.15 -19.23 -22.84
C ASP A 118 -26.13 -19.67 -23.91
N VAL A 119 -25.59 -18.74 -24.69
CA VAL A 119 -24.64 -19.02 -25.79
C VAL A 119 -23.25 -19.43 -25.26
N TYR A 120 -22.98 -19.22 -23.97
CA TYR A 120 -21.65 -19.30 -23.37
C TYR A 120 -21.63 -20.22 -22.15
N ARG A 121 -20.52 -20.95 -21.96
CA ARG A 121 -20.37 -21.93 -20.86
C ARG A 121 -20.43 -21.27 -19.48
N SER A 122 -20.02 -20.01 -19.37
CA SER A 122 -20.02 -19.21 -18.13
C SER A 122 -21.20 -18.22 -18.01
N SER A 123 -22.21 -18.32 -18.88
CA SER A 123 -23.33 -17.35 -18.94
C SER A 123 -24.08 -17.21 -17.61
N GLY A 124 -24.24 -18.32 -16.89
CA GLY A 124 -24.89 -18.37 -15.59
C GLY A 124 -24.09 -17.67 -14.50
N GLU A 125 -22.77 -17.86 -14.48
CA GLU A 125 -21.84 -17.27 -13.53
C GLU A 125 -21.69 -15.77 -13.76
N LEU A 126 -21.58 -15.31 -15.02
CA LEU A 126 -21.57 -13.89 -15.36
C LEU A 126 -22.86 -13.19 -14.94
N SER A 127 -24.00 -13.87 -15.08
CA SER A 127 -25.30 -13.37 -14.63
C SER A 127 -25.38 -13.25 -13.10
N GLN A 128 -24.79 -14.21 -12.37
CA GLN A 128 -24.68 -14.13 -10.90
C GLN A 128 -23.82 -12.96 -10.45
N VAL A 129 -22.64 -12.77 -11.08
CA VAL A 129 -21.76 -11.61 -10.81
C VAL A 129 -22.49 -10.30 -11.08
N LYS A 130 -23.21 -10.20 -12.21
CA LYS A 130 -24.05 -9.04 -12.54
C LYS A 130 -25.08 -8.76 -11.45
N ASN A 131 -25.79 -9.77 -10.98
CA ASN A 131 -26.80 -9.61 -9.93
C ASN A 131 -26.18 -9.12 -8.62
N LEU A 132 -25.03 -9.67 -8.21
CA LEU A 132 -24.28 -9.19 -7.04
C LEU A 132 -23.92 -7.70 -7.16
N ILE A 133 -23.49 -7.25 -8.34
CA ILE A 133 -23.19 -5.83 -8.61
C ILE A 133 -24.46 -4.97 -8.51
N LEU A 134 -25.58 -5.42 -9.07
CA LEU A 134 -26.87 -4.71 -9.00
C LEU A 134 -27.39 -4.61 -7.55
N GLU A 135 -27.16 -5.64 -6.74
CA GLU A 135 -27.45 -5.68 -5.30
C GLU A 135 -26.44 -4.87 -4.45
N LYS A 136 -25.44 -4.24 -5.08
CA LYS A 136 -24.33 -3.51 -4.42
C LYS A 136 -23.43 -4.37 -3.53
N ARG A 137 -23.42 -5.69 -3.74
CA ARG A 137 -22.56 -6.65 -3.05
C ARG A 137 -21.22 -6.79 -3.77
N TYR A 138 -20.50 -5.68 -3.85
CA TYR A 138 -19.31 -5.56 -4.70
C TYR A 138 -18.14 -6.44 -4.26
N ALA A 139 -17.96 -6.66 -2.95
CA ALA A 139 -16.91 -7.53 -2.43
C ALA A 139 -17.13 -8.99 -2.86
N GLU A 140 -18.37 -9.47 -2.79
CA GLU A 140 -18.75 -10.83 -3.18
C GLU A 140 -18.66 -11.01 -4.70
N ALA A 141 -19.08 -9.99 -5.47
CA ALA A 141 -18.91 -9.97 -6.92
C ALA A 141 -17.42 -10.09 -7.30
N LEU A 142 -16.55 -9.34 -6.63
CA LEU A 142 -15.11 -9.37 -6.90
C LEU A 142 -14.50 -10.73 -6.56
N GLN A 143 -14.86 -11.32 -5.42
CA GLN A 143 -14.41 -12.66 -5.03
C GLN A 143 -14.84 -13.72 -6.05
N MET A 144 -16.07 -13.63 -6.55
CA MET A 144 -16.57 -14.55 -7.58
C MET A 144 -15.78 -14.38 -8.89
N ILE A 145 -15.53 -13.15 -9.32
CA ILE A 145 -14.70 -12.85 -10.50
C ILE A 145 -13.30 -13.46 -10.38
N ASP A 146 -12.62 -13.26 -9.24
CA ASP A 146 -11.27 -13.79 -9.03
C ASP A 146 -11.24 -15.33 -9.06
N SER A 147 -12.34 -15.99 -8.70
CA SER A 147 -12.45 -17.44 -8.82
C SER A 147 -12.64 -17.88 -10.27
N LEU A 148 -13.47 -17.16 -11.05
CA LEU A 148 -13.68 -17.43 -12.47
C LEU A 148 -12.38 -17.26 -13.28
N GLU A 149 -11.63 -16.18 -13.04
CA GLU A 149 -10.34 -15.93 -13.71
C GLU A 149 -9.34 -17.08 -13.51
N LYS A 150 -9.32 -17.68 -12.31
CA LYS A 150 -8.44 -18.82 -12.00
C LYS A 150 -8.83 -20.08 -12.77
N TRP A 151 -10.13 -20.35 -12.95
CA TRP A 151 -10.59 -21.50 -13.73
C TRP A 151 -10.31 -21.33 -15.22
N THR A 152 -10.49 -20.12 -15.77
CA THR A 152 -10.20 -19.83 -17.18
C THR A 152 -8.72 -20.03 -17.54
N GLN A 153 -7.79 -19.55 -16.71
CA GLN A 153 -6.34 -19.76 -16.93
C GLN A 153 -5.91 -21.24 -16.89
N VAL A 154 -6.66 -22.10 -16.22
CA VAL A 154 -6.37 -23.54 -16.13
C VAL A 154 -6.81 -24.25 -17.41
N ASP A 155 -7.93 -23.85 -18.01
CA ASP A 155 -8.42 -24.43 -19.28
C ASP A 155 -7.52 -24.03 -20.46
N GLU A 156 -7.08 -22.76 -20.54
CA GLU A 156 -6.12 -22.29 -21.57
C GLU A 156 -4.82 -23.12 -21.58
N LYS A 157 -4.33 -23.53 -20.41
CA LYS A 157 -3.08 -24.32 -20.28
C LYS A 157 -3.23 -25.78 -20.73
N ASN A 158 -4.45 -26.31 -20.75
CA ASN A 158 -4.72 -27.71 -21.06
C ASN A 158 -5.06 -27.95 -22.54
N GLY A 159 -5.30 -26.89 -23.31
CA GLY A 159 -5.92 -26.98 -24.63
C GLY A 159 -5.02 -26.62 -25.83
N VAL A 160 -3.91 -27.34 -26.10
CA VAL A 160 -3.35 -27.41 -27.46
C VAL A 160 -2.63 -28.74 -27.71
N LYS A 161 -3.13 -29.57 -28.65
CA LYS A 161 -2.37 -30.68 -29.25
C LYS A 161 -2.08 -30.37 -30.72
N ALA A 162 -0.82 -30.57 -31.13
CA ALA A 162 -0.19 -29.99 -32.32
C ALA A 162 -0.49 -30.67 -33.68
N THR A 163 -1.66 -31.27 -33.87
CA THR A 163 -2.02 -31.93 -35.14
C THR A 163 -3.47 -31.64 -35.50
N MET A 164 -3.73 -30.61 -36.33
CA MET A 164 -5.11 -30.22 -36.69
C MET A 164 -5.29 -29.83 -38.17
N SER A 165 -6.46 -30.22 -38.69
CA SER A 165 -7.06 -29.97 -40.01
C SER A 165 -7.53 -28.52 -40.18
N ASP A 166 -7.81 -28.06 -41.40
CA ASP A 166 -8.25 -26.68 -41.68
C ASP A 166 -9.63 -26.35 -41.08
N GLU A 167 -10.56 -27.31 -41.01
CA GLU A 167 -11.88 -27.14 -40.34
C GLU A 167 -11.74 -27.00 -38.82
N GLU A 168 -10.72 -27.65 -38.25
CA GLU A 168 -10.41 -27.57 -36.83
C GLU A 168 -9.76 -26.22 -36.49
N ARG A 169 -9.00 -25.63 -37.42
CA ARG A 169 -8.45 -24.27 -37.27
C ARG A 169 -9.55 -23.20 -37.20
N GLU A 170 -10.56 -23.28 -38.06
CA GLU A 170 -11.70 -22.35 -38.02
C GLU A 170 -12.49 -22.49 -36.71
N ARG A 171 -12.68 -23.72 -36.21
CA ARG A 171 -13.31 -23.97 -34.91
C ARG A 171 -12.50 -23.38 -33.75
N ILE A 172 -11.18 -23.59 -33.73
CA ILE A 172 -10.31 -23.03 -32.69
C ILE A 172 -10.32 -21.50 -32.74
N GLN A 173 -10.29 -20.90 -33.92
CA GLN A 173 -10.36 -19.43 -34.04
C GLN A 173 -11.67 -18.88 -33.48
N TYR A 174 -12.79 -19.54 -33.78
CA TYR A 174 -14.08 -19.18 -33.22
C TYR A 174 -14.12 -19.36 -31.68
N GLU A 175 -13.58 -20.46 -31.16
CA GLU A 175 -13.49 -20.70 -29.71
C GLU A 175 -12.60 -19.66 -29.01
N GLN A 176 -11.46 -19.31 -29.59
CA GLN A 176 -10.58 -18.24 -29.07
C GLN A 176 -11.26 -16.88 -29.08
N GLU A 177 -12.01 -16.54 -30.14
CA GLU A 177 -12.76 -15.29 -30.21
C GLU A 177 -13.86 -15.24 -29.14
N VAL A 178 -14.53 -16.38 -28.90
CA VAL A 178 -15.52 -16.55 -27.83
C VAL A 178 -14.88 -16.36 -26.45
N GLU A 179 -13.74 -16.99 -26.17
CA GLU A 179 -13.01 -16.87 -24.91
C GLU A 179 -12.53 -15.44 -24.66
N LEU A 180 -12.02 -14.76 -25.69
CA LEU A 180 -11.64 -13.36 -25.61
C LEU A 180 -12.82 -12.47 -25.22
N GLN A 181 -14.01 -12.71 -25.79
CA GLN A 181 -15.21 -11.97 -25.42
C GLN A 181 -15.66 -12.25 -23.98
N GLU A 182 -15.55 -13.49 -23.49
CA GLU A 182 -15.84 -13.82 -22.10
C GLU A 182 -14.87 -13.11 -21.13
N ALA A 183 -13.57 -13.12 -21.46
CA ALA A 183 -12.56 -12.43 -20.67
C ALA A 183 -12.83 -10.92 -20.59
N ASP A 184 -13.19 -10.29 -21.71
CA ASP A 184 -13.55 -8.87 -21.77
C ASP A 184 -14.81 -8.55 -20.94
N ARG A 185 -15.82 -9.43 -20.93
CA ARG A 185 -17.03 -9.29 -20.09
C ARG A 185 -16.70 -9.38 -18.61
N LEU A 186 -15.88 -10.35 -18.24
CA LEU A 186 -15.48 -10.56 -16.87
C LEU A 186 -14.69 -9.36 -16.33
N LYS A 187 -13.73 -8.87 -17.14
CA LYS A 187 -13.01 -7.62 -16.89
C LYS A 187 -13.97 -6.44 -16.74
N TRP A 188 -14.93 -6.27 -17.64
CA TRP A 188 -15.91 -5.20 -17.56
C TRP A 188 -16.71 -5.24 -16.25
N LEU A 189 -17.18 -6.41 -15.81
CA LEU A 189 -17.86 -6.58 -14.52
C LEU A 189 -16.93 -6.28 -13.33
N LYS A 190 -15.64 -6.61 -13.44
CA LYS A 190 -14.62 -6.28 -12.43
C LYS A 190 -14.48 -4.78 -12.23
N VAL A 191 -14.54 -3.98 -13.31
CA VAL A 191 -14.57 -2.51 -13.19
C VAL A 191 -15.73 -2.05 -12.31
N TYR A 192 -16.94 -2.62 -12.48
CA TYR A 192 -18.08 -2.23 -11.63
C TYR A 192 -17.89 -2.59 -10.18
N ALA A 193 -17.37 -3.79 -9.89
CA ALA A 193 -17.08 -4.20 -8.52
C ALA A 193 -16.02 -3.30 -7.87
N LEU A 194 -14.94 -2.97 -8.59
CA LEU A 194 -13.88 -2.10 -8.09
C LEU A 194 -14.36 -0.66 -7.86
N MET A 195 -15.16 -0.12 -8.79
CA MET A 195 -15.76 1.22 -8.65
C MET A 195 -16.72 1.29 -7.46
N GLY A 196 -17.50 0.23 -7.21
CA GLY A 196 -18.39 0.14 -6.04
C GLY A 196 -17.65 -0.01 -4.71
N LEU A 197 -16.43 -0.54 -4.72
CA LEU A 197 -15.53 -0.63 -3.55
C LEU A 197 -14.62 0.60 -3.39
N GLU A 198 -14.82 1.65 -4.17
CA GLU A 198 -13.98 2.85 -4.20
C GLU A 198 -12.49 2.59 -4.56
N ARG A 199 -12.18 1.42 -5.13
CA ARG A 199 -10.83 1.03 -5.60
C ARG A 199 -10.56 1.59 -6.99
N ARG A 200 -10.58 2.91 -7.10
CA ARG A 200 -10.56 3.64 -8.39
C ARG A 200 -9.29 3.43 -9.19
N GLU A 201 -8.14 3.36 -8.53
CA GLU A 201 -6.85 3.17 -9.21
C GLU A 201 -6.80 1.84 -9.98
N GLU A 202 -7.27 0.77 -9.33
CA GLU A 202 -7.35 -0.56 -9.95
C GLU A 202 -8.40 -0.61 -11.06
N ALA A 203 -9.54 0.08 -10.87
CA ALA A 203 -10.54 0.23 -11.92
C ALA A 203 -9.97 0.98 -13.14
N LEU A 204 -9.14 2.01 -12.93
CA LEU A 204 -8.48 2.76 -14.00
C LEU A 204 -7.44 1.92 -14.76
N GLN A 205 -6.66 1.10 -14.05
CA GLN A 205 -5.72 0.16 -14.67
C GLN A 205 -6.47 -0.82 -15.59
N LEU A 206 -7.57 -1.39 -15.10
CA LEU A 206 -8.32 -2.37 -15.86
C LEU A 206 -9.09 -1.74 -17.04
N LEU A 207 -9.53 -0.48 -16.90
CA LEU A 207 -10.08 0.30 -18.00
C LEU A 207 -9.03 0.67 -19.06
N ASP A 208 -7.77 0.88 -18.66
CA ASP A 208 -6.65 1.08 -19.58
C ASP A 208 -6.45 -0.14 -20.48
N GLU A 209 -6.43 -1.33 -19.87
CA GLU A 209 -6.34 -2.59 -20.62
C GLU A 209 -7.49 -2.73 -21.62
N LEU A 210 -8.73 -2.51 -21.17
CA LEU A 210 -9.93 -2.64 -22.01
C LEU A 210 -10.00 -1.61 -23.14
N ARG A 211 -9.44 -0.40 -22.98
CA ARG A 211 -9.38 0.58 -24.10
C ARG A 211 -8.30 0.23 -25.12
N CYS A 212 -7.25 -0.46 -24.69
CA CYS A 212 -6.15 -0.88 -25.55
C CYS A 212 -6.45 -2.22 -26.26
N SER A 213 -7.37 -3.03 -25.75
CA SER A 213 -7.85 -4.24 -26.44
C SER A 213 -8.87 -3.91 -27.55
N ASN A 214 -8.85 -4.64 -28.66
CA ASN A 214 -9.88 -4.60 -29.71
C ASN A 214 -11.13 -5.40 -29.27
N GLY A 215 -11.69 -5.01 -28.12
CA GLY A 215 -12.76 -5.73 -27.44
C GLY A 215 -14.13 -5.07 -27.57
N ILE A 216 -15.19 -5.82 -27.23
CA ILE A 216 -16.58 -5.33 -27.26
C ILE A 216 -16.83 -4.14 -26.32
N TYR A 217 -15.99 -3.98 -25.28
CA TYR A 217 -16.09 -2.89 -24.31
C TYR A 217 -15.14 -1.72 -24.57
N GLN A 218 -14.31 -1.76 -25.63
CA GLN A 218 -13.27 -0.76 -25.88
C GLN A 218 -13.80 0.68 -25.82
N ARG A 219 -14.89 0.97 -26.54
CA ARG A 219 -15.50 2.32 -26.57
C ARG A 219 -16.11 2.73 -25.24
N LYS A 220 -16.73 1.77 -24.53
CA LYS A 220 -17.33 2.02 -23.20
C LYS A 220 -16.24 2.27 -22.16
N ALA A 221 -15.13 1.54 -22.25
CA ALA A 221 -13.96 1.69 -21.40
C ALA A 221 -13.27 3.03 -21.62
N ASP A 222 -13.02 3.45 -22.87
CA ASP A 222 -12.43 4.77 -23.17
C ASP A 222 -13.32 5.91 -22.65
N SER A 223 -14.63 5.83 -22.86
CA SER A 223 -15.57 6.83 -22.33
C SER A 223 -15.54 6.89 -20.80
N LEU A 224 -15.53 5.75 -20.12
CA LEU A 224 -15.54 5.70 -18.66
C LEU A 224 -14.19 6.14 -18.06
N TYR A 225 -13.09 5.75 -18.69
CA TYR A 225 -11.73 6.15 -18.30
C TYR A 225 -11.56 7.68 -18.30
N ARG A 226 -12.06 8.36 -19.34
CA ARG A 226 -12.04 9.84 -19.43
C ARG A 226 -12.95 10.54 -18.42
N LEU A 227 -13.96 9.86 -17.90
CA LEU A 227 -14.87 10.41 -16.88
C LEU A 227 -14.30 10.29 -15.45
N ILE A 228 -13.45 9.28 -15.22
CA ILE A 228 -12.88 8.98 -13.90
C ILE A 228 -11.52 9.67 -13.70
N LYS A 229 -10.73 9.79 -14.77
CA LYS A 229 -9.43 10.49 -14.78
C LYS A 229 -9.58 12.00 -14.65
#